data_AF-A0A941J6E0-F1
#
_entry.id   AF-A0A941J6E0-F1
#
_cell.length_a   1.000
_cell.length_b   1.000
_cell.length_c   1.000
_cell.angle_alpha   90.00
_cell.angle_beta   90.00
_cell.angle_gamma   90.00
#
_symmetry.space_group_name_H-M   'P 1'
#
loop_
_entity.id
_entity.type
_entity.pdbx_description
1 polymer ?
#
loop_
_entity_poly.entity_id
_entity_poly.type
_entity_poly.pdbx_seq_one_letter_code
_entity_poly.pdbx_strand_id
1 'polypeptide(L)'
;MNAMIAIGIIFTPQFARLARGQTLQIRREPYVEAAKISGAGPLWIMVKHINPNILSPIIVQASFSFSLAIIVEASLSFLGMGAQSPQVSWGGMLQQAYSMIFVNPLMMVSLV
;
A
#
# COMPACT_ATOMS: atom_id res chain seq x y z
N MET A 1 12.50 -10.21 2.27
CA MET A 1 12.76 -9.10 1.34
C MET A 1 12.14 -9.36 -0.04
N ASN A 2 12.48 -10.47 -0.72
CA ASN A 2 12.05 -10.74 -2.10
C ASN A 2 10.52 -10.77 -2.28
N ALA A 3 9.77 -11.38 -1.35
CA ALA A 3 8.31 -11.42 -1.40
C ALA A 3 7.67 -10.02 -1.27
N MET A 4 8.19 -9.17 -0.36
CA MET A 4 7.69 -7.79 -0.19
C MET A 4 7.95 -6.92 -1.43
N ILE A 5 9.14 -7.04 -2.04
CA ILE A 5 9.45 -6.33 -3.29
C ILE A 5 8.55 -6.82 -4.42
N ALA A 6 8.36 -8.12 -4.56
CA ALA A 6 7.46 -8.69 -5.57
C ALA A 6 6.01 -8.19 -5.41
N ILE A 7 5.50 -8.16 -4.17
CA ILE A 7 4.18 -7.61 -3.85
C ILE A 7 4.09 -6.12 -4.23
N GLY A 8 5.11 -5.32 -3.91
CA GLY A 8 5.15 -3.90 -4.29
C GLY A 8 5.12 -3.68 -5.81
N ILE A 9 5.85 -4.48 -6.58
CA ILE A 9 5.85 -4.42 -8.05
C ILE A 9 4.47 -4.75 -8.61
N ILE A 10 3.79 -5.76 -8.07
CA ILE A 10 2.45 -6.18 -8.51
C ILE A 10 1.42 -5.05 -8.33
N PHE A 11 1.49 -4.30 -7.22
CA PHE A 11 0.53 -3.23 -6.96
C PHE A 11 0.86 -1.91 -7.66
N THR A 12 2.10 -1.68 -8.07
CA THR A 12 2.55 -0.44 -8.76
C THR A 12 1.62 0.01 -9.92
N PRO A 13 1.25 -0.84 -10.90
CA PRO A 13 0.38 -0.43 -11.99
C PRO A 13 -1.03 -0.04 -11.54
N GLN A 14 -1.53 -0.60 -10.42
CA GLN A 14 -2.83 -0.24 -9.86
C GLN A 14 -2.81 1.19 -9.31
N PHE A 15 -1.80 1.55 -8.51
CA PHE A 15 -1.62 2.91 -8.03
C PHE A 15 -1.41 3.91 -9.17
N ALA A 16 -0.60 3.55 -10.18
CA ALA A 16 -0.36 4.40 -11.34
C ALA A 16 -1.65 4.69 -12.13
N ARG A 17 -2.48 3.66 -12.37
CA ARG A 17 -3.78 3.82 -13.04
C ARG A 17 -4.73 4.70 -12.23
N LEU A 18 -4.81 4.49 -10.92
CA LEU A 18 -5.64 5.30 -10.03
C LEU A 18 -5.21 6.76 -10.03
N ALA A 19 -3.92 7.03 -9.80
CA ALA A 19 -3.37 8.38 -9.79
C ALA A 19 -3.61 9.11 -11.11
N ARG A 20 -3.42 8.41 -12.25
CA ARG A 20 -3.70 8.97 -13.58
C ARG A 20 -5.18 9.28 -13.77
N GLY A 21 -6.08 8.39 -13.37
CA GLY A 21 -7.53 8.60 -13.48
C GLY A 21 -7.99 9.80 -12.66
N GLN A 22 -7.58 9.88 -11.40
CA GLN A 22 -7.91 10.97 -10.49
C GLN A 22 -7.32 12.31 -10.98
N THR A 23 -6.08 12.30 -11.49
CA THR A 23 -5.45 13.47 -12.09
C THR A 23 -6.21 13.99 -13.29
N LEU A 24 -6.69 13.10 -14.19
CA LEU A 24 -7.47 13.50 -15.36
C LEU A 24 -8.82 14.13 -14.98
N GLN A 25 -9.43 13.68 -13.89
CA GLN A 25 -10.66 14.28 -13.35
C GLN A 25 -10.37 15.68 -12.77
N ILE A 26 -9.46 15.78 -11.80
CA ILE A 26 -9.11 17.04 -11.14
C ILE A 26 -8.57 18.09 -12.11
N ARG A 27 -7.81 17.67 -13.13
CA ARG A 27 -7.26 18.61 -14.13
C ARG A 27 -8.35 19.42 -14.85
N ARG A 28 -9.58 18.90 -14.94
CA ARG A 28 -10.74 19.53 -15.60
C ARG A 28 -11.60 20.36 -14.65
N GLU A 29 -11.23 20.43 -13.37
CA GLU A 29 -11.97 21.21 -12.39
C GLU A 29 -11.83 22.73 -12.64
N PRO A 30 -12.88 23.54 -12.41
CA PRO A 30 -12.87 24.97 -12.72
C PRO A 30 -11.75 25.75 -12.02
N TYR A 31 -11.40 25.38 -10.77
CA TYR A 31 -10.32 26.06 -10.03
C TYR A 31 -8.93 25.76 -10.61
N VAL A 32 -8.75 24.59 -11.22
CA VAL A 32 -7.50 24.23 -11.90
C VAL A 32 -7.38 24.97 -13.22
N GLU A 33 -8.46 25.07 -13.98
CA GLU A 33 -8.50 25.85 -15.23
C GLU A 33 -8.26 27.35 -14.95
N ALA A 34 -8.89 27.91 -13.92
CA ALA A 34 -8.65 29.29 -13.49
C ALA A 34 -7.17 29.54 -13.11
N ALA A 35 -6.53 28.60 -12.40
CA ALA A 35 -5.12 28.69 -12.06
C ALA A 35 -4.21 28.67 -13.31
N LYS A 36 -4.52 27.84 -14.32
CA LYS A 36 -3.79 27.83 -15.60
C LYS A 36 -3.92 29.16 -16.34
N ILE A 37 -5.14 29.70 -16.43
CA ILE A 37 -5.41 30.99 -17.10
C ILE A 37 -4.68 32.13 -16.39
N SER A 38 -4.54 32.04 -15.06
CA SER A 38 -3.79 33.00 -14.24
C SER A 38 -2.27 32.89 -14.40
N GLY A 39 -1.76 32.00 -15.27
CA GLY A 39 -0.34 31.84 -15.56
C GLY A 39 0.41 30.89 -14.61
N ALA A 40 -0.29 30.09 -13.81
CA ALA A 40 0.38 29.12 -12.94
C ALA A 40 1.06 28.01 -13.76
N GLY A 41 2.33 27.73 -13.43
CA GLY A 41 3.09 26.68 -14.09
C GLY A 41 2.55 25.27 -13.81
N PRO A 42 2.79 24.28 -14.71
CA PRO A 42 2.30 22.92 -14.54
C PRO A 42 2.75 22.26 -13.22
N LEU A 43 4.00 22.51 -12.81
CA LEU A 43 4.55 21.96 -11.56
C LEU A 43 3.84 22.53 -10.32
N TRP A 44 3.53 23.83 -10.35
CA TRP A 44 2.82 24.48 -9.25
C TRP A 44 1.40 23.93 -9.11
N ILE A 45 0.68 23.77 -10.22
CA ILE A 45 -0.66 23.15 -10.24
C ILE A 45 -0.60 21.70 -9.76
N MET A 46 0.41 20.94 -10.20
CA MET A 46 0.59 19.56 -9.76
C MET A 46 0.74 19.45 -8.25
N VAL A 47 1.65 20.22 -7.65
CA VAL A 47 1.95 20.11 -6.21
C VAL A 47 0.86 20.73 -5.34
N LYS A 48 0.28 21.86 -5.74
CA LYS A 48 -0.67 22.62 -4.91
C LYS A 48 -2.14 22.23 -5.11
N HIS A 49 -2.51 21.75 -6.30
CA HIS A 49 -3.89 21.40 -6.62
C HIS A 49 -4.07 19.91 -6.84
N ILE A 50 -3.27 19.26 -7.69
CA ILE A 50 -3.53 17.86 -8.07
C ILE A 50 -3.12 16.90 -6.96
N ASN A 51 -1.86 16.94 -6.51
CA ASN A 51 -1.29 16.03 -5.53
C ASN A 51 -2.10 15.93 -4.22
N PRO A 52 -2.44 17.04 -3.53
CA PRO A 52 -3.23 16.97 -2.30
C PRO A 52 -4.64 16.41 -2.52
N ASN A 53 -5.25 16.62 -3.69
CA ASN A 53 -6.59 16.10 -3.98
C ASN A 53 -6.58 14.59 -4.32
N ILE A 54 -5.57 14.10 -5.06
CA ILE A 54 -5.48 12.67 -5.40
C ILE A 54 -4.98 11.81 -4.24
N LEU A 55 -4.37 12.40 -3.20
CA LEU A 55 -3.86 11.65 -2.04
C LEU A 55 -4.98 10.91 -1.30
N SER A 56 -6.17 11.50 -1.19
CA SER A 56 -7.31 10.88 -0.51
C SER A 56 -7.67 9.50 -1.10
N PRO A 57 -8.00 9.37 -2.41
CA PRO A 57 -8.27 8.06 -3.00
C PRO A 57 -7.04 7.13 -3.02
N ILE A 58 -5.82 7.67 -3.11
CA ILE A 58 -4.59 6.86 -3.03
C ILE A 58 -4.43 6.22 -1.66
N ILE A 59 -4.69 6.94 -0.57
CA ILE A 59 -4.60 6.42 0.81
C ILE A 59 -5.64 5.31 1.02
N VAL A 60 -6.86 5.53 0.56
CA VAL A 60 -7.92 4.50 0.64
C VAL A 60 -7.48 3.23 -0.11
N GLN A 61 -6.97 3.38 -1.33
CA GLN A 61 -6.44 2.25 -2.11
C GLN A 61 -5.27 1.57 -1.41
N ALA A 62 -4.38 2.33 -0.77
CA ALA A 62 -3.26 1.78 -0.02
C ALA A 62 -3.71 0.87 1.11
N SER A 63 -4.77 1.23 1.84
CA SER A 63 -5.35 0.38 2.89
C SER A 63 -5.82 -0.96 2.36
N PHE A 64 -6.52 -0.97 1.21
CA PHE A 64 -6.96 -2.22 0.57
C PHE A 64 -5.77 -3.05 0.07
N SER A 65 -4.80 -2.42 -0.58
CA SER A 65 -3.60 -3.10 -1.06
C SER A 65 -2.77 -3.68 0.07
N PHE A 66 -2.69 -2.99 1.20
CA PHE A 66 -2.01 -3.47 2.41
C PHE A 66 -2.70 -4.69 3.01
N SER A 67 -4.02 -4.68 3.10
CA SER A 67 -4.81 -5.85 3.52
C SER A 67 -4.52 -7.09 2.66
N LEU A 68 -4.53 -6.91 1.33
CA LEU A 68 -4.22 -8.00 0.41
C LEU A 68 -2.76 -8.46 0.52
N ALA A 69 -1.81 -7.54 0.70
CA ALA A 69 -0.40 -7.85 0.87
C ALA A 69 -0.17 -8.76 2.09
N ILE A 70 -0.83 -8.47 3.22
CA ILE A 70 -0.75 -9.31 4.43
C ILE A 70 -1.30 -10.70 4.16
N ILE A 71 -2.46 -10.81 3.51
CA ILE A 71 -3.07 -12.12 3.21
C ILE A 71 -2.14 -12.95 2.32
N VAL A 72 -1.57 -12.34 1.28
CA VAL A 72 -0.63 -13.00 0.36
C VAL A 72 0.64 -13.43 1.09
N GLU A 73 1.22 -12.56 1.92
CA GLU A 73 2.43 -12.89 2.70
C GLU A 73 2.16 -14.04 3.68
N ALA A 74 1.05 -14.00 4.42
CA ALA A 74 0.66 -15.05 5.36
C ALA A 74 0.44 -16.40 4.65
N SER A 75 -0.20 -16.38 3.48
CA SER A 75 -0.44 -17.56 2.65
C SER A 75 0.88 -18.17 2.15
N LEU A 76 1.83 -17.34 1.70
CA LEU A 76 3.16 -17.78 1.29
C LEU A 76 3.97 -18.38 2.45
N SER A 77 3.89 -17.77 3.64
CA SER A 77 4.53 -18.30 4.85
C SER A 77 3.95 -19.65 5.27
N PHE A 78 2.63 -19.79 5.22
CA PHE A 78 1.96 -21.05 5.54
C PHE A 78 2.37 -22.18 4.57
N LEU A 79 2.55 -21.87 3.28
CA LEU A 79 3.02 -22.82 2.26
C LEU A 79 4.54 -23.10 2.32
N GLY A 80 5.26 -22.53 3.29
CA GLY A 80 6.71 -22.73 3.46
C GLY A 80 7.59 -21.97 2.44
N MET A 81 6.98 -21.10 1.61
CA MET A 81 7.67 -20.23 0.65
C MET A 81 7.80 -18.78 1.17
N GLY A 82 7.53 -18.57 2.47
CA GLY A 82 7.71 -17.29 3.16
C GLY A 82 9.19 -16.94 3.36
N ALA A 83 9.45 -15.82 4.04
CA ALA A 83 10.82 -15.37 4.31
C ALA A 83 11.64 -16.50 4.97
N GLN A 84 12.69 -16.96 4.27
CA GLN A 84 13.61 -17.93 4.85
C GLN A 84 14.44 -17.25 5.96
N SER A 85 14.61 -17.97 7.07
CA SER A 85 15.39 -17.57 8.25
C SER A 85 16.72 -16.95 7.80
N PRO A 86 17.03 -15.66 8.08
CA PRO A 86 16.88 -14.94 9.36
C PRO A 86 16.02 -13.67 9.29
N GLN A 87 15.21 -13.48 8.24
CA GLN A 87 14.38 -12.28 8.11
C GLN A 87 13.02 -12.49 8.77
N VAL A 88 12.75 -11.73 9.85
CA VAL A 88 11.43 -11.65 10.48
C VAL A 88 10.41 -11.16 9.45
N SER A 89 9.33 -11.91 9.27
CA SER A 89 8.20 -11.52 8.44
C SER A 89 6.92 -11.60 9.26
N TRP A 90 5.93 -10.78 8.92
CA TRP A 90 4.67 -10.69 9.68
C TRP A 90 3.90 -12.01 9.62
N GLY A 91 3.96 -12.71 8.47
CA GLY A 91 3.42 -14.06 8.31
C GLY A 91 4.15 -15.12 9.15
N GLY A 92 5.49 -15.04 9.25
CA GLY A 92 6.27 -15.93 10.10
C GLY A 92 6.00 -15.74 11.60
N MET A 93 5.77 -14.50 12.03
CA MET A 93 5.35 -14.19 13.41
C MET A 93 3.98 -14.79 13.73
N LEU A 94 3.00 -14.67 12.83
CA LEU A 94 1.68 -15.28 12.99
C LEU A 94 1.74 -16.83 12.98
N GLN A 95 2.57 -17.42 12.13
CA GLN A 95 2.76 -18.87 12.07
C GLN A 95 3.38 -19.43 13.36
N GLN A 96 4.39 -18.75 13.90
CA GLN A 96 4.97 -19.10 15.21
C GLN A 96 3.93 -18.98 16.33
N ALA A 97 3.17 -17.89 16.36
CA ALA A 97 2.09 -17.69 17.33
C ALA A 97 1.04 -18.81 17.26
N TYR A 98 0.64 -19.23 16.05
CA TYR A 98 -0.32 -20.32 15.84
C TYR A 98 0.23 -21.68 16.28
N SER A 99 1.51 -21.97 16.04
CA SER A 99 2.15 -23.21 16.49
C SER A 99 2.27 -23.32 18.02
N MET A 100 2.32 -22.17 18.70
CA MET A 100 2.45 -22.08 20.16
C MET A 100 1.11 -21.95 20.90
N ILE A 101 -0.03 -21.86 20.20
CA ILE A 101 -1.37 -21.75 20.79
C ILE A 101 -1.66 -22.86 21.81
N PHE A 102 -1.16 -24.08 21.56
CA PHE A 102 -1.40 -25.24 22.43
C PHE A 102 -0.35 -25.41 23.54
N VAL A 103 0.71 -24.60 23.53
CA VAL A 103 1.84 -24.72 24.47
C VAL A 103 1.90 -23.52 25.43
N ASN A 104 1.68 -22.29 24.94
CA ASN A 104 1.60 -21.10 25.77
C ASN A 104 0.79 -19.97 25.08
N PRO A 105 -0.53 -19.87 25.35
CA PRO A 105 -1.42 -18.90 24.71
C PRO A 105 -1.03 -17.42 24.91
N LEU A 106 -0.32 -17.09 26.00
CA LEU A 106 0.04 -15.70 26.34
C LEU A 106 1.09 -15.09 25.39
N MET A 107 1.85 -15.91 24.65
CA MET A 107 2.83 -15.44 23.67
C MET A 107 2.17 -14.64 22.52
N MET A 108 0.88 -14.89 22.23
CA MET A 108 0.15 -14.17 21.18
C MET A 108 -0.02 -12.67 21.47
N VAL A 109 -0.11 -12.28 22.74
CA VAL A 109 -0.36 -10.88 23.14
C VAL A 109 0.94 -10.08 23.21
N SER A 110 2.07 -10.73 23.45
CA SER A 110 3.37 -10.06 23.64
C SER A 110 4.05 -9.57 22.35
N LEU A 111 3.50 -9.90 21.17
CA LEU A 111 4.09 -9.61 19.85
C LEU A 111 3.33 -8.55 19.04
N VAL A 112 2.27 -7.95 19.62
CA VAL A 112 1.54 -6.79 19.07
C VAL A 112 1.87 -5.56 19.91
#